data_AF-A0A4Q0XEE6-F1
#
_entry.id   AF-A0A4Q0XEE6-F1
#
_cell.length_a   1.000
_cell.length_b   1.000
_cell.length_c   1.000
_cell.angle_alpha   90.00
_cell.angle_beta   90.00
_cell.angle_gamma   90.00
#
_symmetry.space_group_name_H-M   'P 1'
#
loop_
_entity.id
_entity.type
_entity.pdbx_description
1 polymer ?
#
loop_
_entity_poly.entity_id
_entity_poly.type
_entity_poly.pdbx_seq_one_letter_code
_entity_poly.pdbx_strand_id
1 'polypeptide(L)'
;MFTLEDIELAHGKIKSGAEFPKYIQEIKGLGVTAFDTCVTDSHTIYFGKNGFQATPKPQYDAMTIANKSDKDRFRHLPHKPSSNFFKNKAMF
;
A
#
# COMPACT_ATOMS: atom_id res chain seq x y z
N MET A 1 11.15 16.93 3.16
CA MET A 1 11.12 15.99 2.03
C MET A 1 11.37 14.64 2.64
N PHE A 2 10.49 13.66 2.41
CA PHE A 2 10.59 12.33 3.03
C PHE A 2 11.50 11.41 2.20
N THR A 3 12.00 10.34 2.82
CA THR A 3 12.73 9.27 2.14
C THR A 3 11.92 7.99 2.10
N LEU A 4 12.28 7.06 1.20
CA LEU A 4 11.68 5.72 1.20
C LEU A 4 12.00 4.96 2.49
N GLU A 5 13.18 5.17 3.08
CA GLU A 5 13.57 4.56 4.35
C GLU A 5 12.67 5.03 5.50
N ASP A 6 12.32 6.31 5.56
CA ASP A 6 11.39 6.83 6.58
C ASP A 6 10.00 6.16 6.48
N ILE A 7 9.53 5.95 5.24
CA ILE A 7 8.25 5.29 4.98
C ILE A 7 8.32 3.81 5.37
N GLU A 8 9.40 3.12 5.03
CA GLU A 8 9.63 1.72 5.41
C GLU A 8 9.67 1.53 6.93
N LEU A 9 10.33 2.45 7.65
CA LEU A 9 10.37 2.46 9.12
C LEU A 9 8.99 2.67 9.74
N ALA A 10 8.18 3.58 9.18
CA ALA A 10 6.80 3.80 9.63
C ALA A 10 5.93 2.57 9.35
N HIS A 11 6.06 1.98 8.15
CA HIS A 11 5.31 0.79 7.75
C HIS A 11 5.66 -0.44 8.62
N GLY A 12 6.93 -0.62 9.00
CA GLY A 12 7.38 -1.72 9.84
C GLY A 12 6.72 -1.79 11.23
N LYS A 13 6.01 -0.73 11.65
CA LYS A 13 5.24 -0.69 12.91
C LYS A 13 3.87 -1.37 12.79
N ILE A 14 3.39 -1.65 11.58
CA ILE A 14 2.10 -2.30 11.32
C ILE A 14 2.23 -3.79 11.62
N LYS A 15 1.40 -4.28 12.54
CA LYS A 15 1.30 -5.71 12.90
C LYS A 15 -0.02 -6.33 12.42
N SER A 16 -1.03 -5.49 12.31
CA SER A 16 -2.38 -5.82 11.87
C SER A 16 -3.04 -4.59 11.21
N GLY A 17 -4.28 -4.74 10.74
CA GLY A 17 -5.02 -3.60 10.21
C GLY A 17 -5.36 -2.53 11.25
N ALA A 18 -5.26 -2.82 12.55
CA ALA A 18 -5.56 -1.86 13.61
C ALA A 18 -4.56 -0.70 13.67
N GLU A 19 -3.32 -0.92 13.23
CA GLU A 19 -2.26 0.10 13.24
C GLU A 19 -2.29 1.01 12.00
N PHE A 20 -3.03 0.63 10.96
CA PHE A 20 -3.04 1.34 9.67
C PHE A 20 -3.42 2.83 9.79
N PRO A 21 -4.44 3.23 10.58
CA PRO A 21 -4.75 4.66 10.76
C PRO A 21 -3.58 5.46 11.35
N LYS A 22 -2.78 4.86 12.25
CA LYS A 22 -1.61 5.53 12.84
C LYS A 22 -0.48 5.69 11.81
N TYR A 23 -0.23 4.65 11.01
CA TYR A 23 0.72 4.71 9.90
C TYR A 23 0.38 5.84 8.91
N ILE A 24 -0.89 5.96 8.50
CA ILE A 24 -1.32 7.03 7.59
C ILE A 24 -1.08 8.42 8.18
N GLN A 25 -1.29 8.61 9.49
CA GLN A 25 -0.98 9.89 10.14
C GLN A 25 0.53 10.15 10.20
N GLU A 26 1.33 9.12 10.45
CA GLU A 26 2.78 9.23 10.53
C GLU A 26 3.39 9.66 9.19
N ILE A 27 3.05 8.97 8.08
CA ILE A 27 3.59 9.33 6.75
C ILE A 27 3.09 10.69 6.26
N LYS A 28 1.88 11.10 6.66
CA LYS A 28 1.40 12.48 6.44
C LYS A 28 2.26 13.50 7.19
N GLY A 29 2.65 13.19 8.42
CA GLY A 29 3.59 14.00 9.21
C GLY A 29 4.97 14.14 8.57
N LEU A 30 5.45 13.09 7.87
CA LEU A 30 6.68 13.12 7.08
C LEU A 30 6.58 13.99 5.80
N GLY A 31 5.36 14.34 5.40
CA GLY A 31 5.08 15.21 4.25
C GLY A 31 4.54 14.48 3.02
N VAL A 32 4.13 13.21 3.15
CA VAL A 32 3.37 12.49 2.11
C VAL A 32 1.98 13.12 2.03
N THR A 33 1.57 13.52 0.82
CA THR A 33 0.26 14.14 0.56
C THR A 33 -0.72 13.14 -0.03
N ALA A 34 -0.22 12.19 -0.82
CA ALA A 34 -0.97 11.10 -1.43
C ALA A 34 -0.01 9.95 -1.75
N PHE A 35 -0.57 8.77 -2.06
CA PHE A 35 0.17 7.69 -2.69
C PHE A 35 -0.75 6.89 -3.60
N ASP A 36 -0.19 6.37 -4.69
CA ASP A 36 -0.86 5.46 -5.62
C ASP A 36 -0.13 4.13 -5.64
N THR A 37 -0.86 3.02 -5.52
CA THR A 37 -0.28 1.67 -5.57
C THR A 37 -0.87 0.89 -6.74
N CYS A 38 -0.01 0.36 -7.60
CA CYS A 38 -0.45 -0.37 -8.79
C CYS A 38 -0.80 -1.83 -8.47
N VAL A 39 -1.93 -2.30 -8.99
CA VAL A 39 -2.42 -3.67 -8.77
C VAL A 39 -1.57 -4.72 -9.51
N THR A 40 -0.85 -4.34 -10.56
CA THR A 40 -0.08 -5.28 -11.40
C THR A 40 1.10 -5.91 -10.68
N ASP A 41 1.81 -5.14 -9.87
CA ASP A 41 3.15 -5.45 -9.35
C ASP A 41 3.43 -4.79 -7.98
N SER A 42 2.42 -4.12 -7.41
CA SER A 42 2.50 -3.41 -6.12
C SER A 42 3.62 -2.38 -6.04
N HIS A 43 3.96 -1.69 -7.14
CA HIS A 43 4.76 -0.47 -7.03
C HIS A 43 3.90 0.66 -6.46
N THR A 44 4.47 1.44 -5.54
CA THR A 44 3.80 2.56 -4.89
C THR A 44 4.50 3.87 -5.23
N ILE A 45 3.75 4.87 -5.68
CA ILE A 45 4.26 6.21 -5.91
C ILE A 45 3.82 7.07 -4.73
N TYR A 46 4.76 7.60 -3.97
CA TYR A 46 4.49 8.53 -2.88
C TYR A 46 4.64 9.96 -3.37
N PHE A 47 3.63 10.79 -3.13
CA PHE A 47 3.61 12.19 -3.54
C PHE A 47 3.86 13.11 -2.33
N GLY A 48 4.61 14.19 -2.57
CA GLY A 48 4.88 15.24 -1.61
C GLY A 48 4.58 16.64 -2.17
N LYS A 49 4.91 17.67 -1.38
CA LYS A 49 4.76 19.06 -1.81
C LYS A 49 5.68 19.39 -2.99
N ASN A 50 5.31 20.41 -3.76
CA ASN A 50 6.10 20.96 -4.85
C ASN A 50 6.50 19.92 -5.93
N GLY A 51 5.62 18.93 -6.18
CA GLY A 51 5.86 17.90 -7.19
C GLY A 51 6.88 16.83 -6.78
N PHE A 52 7.31 16.80 -5.51
CA PHE A 52 8.20 15.75 -5.03
C PHE A 52 7.53 14.37 -5.13
N GLN A 53 8.29 13.38 -5.59
CA GLN A 53 7.85 11.99 -5.68
C GLN A 53 8.96 11.04 -5.24
N ALA A 54 8.58 9.94 -4.59
CA ALA A 54 9.48 8.83 -4.30
C ALA A 54 8.79 7.52 -4.67
N THR A 55 9.50 6.66 -5.40
CA THR A 55 8.97 5.39 -5.90
C THR A 55 9.99 4.29 -5.60
N PRO A 56 9.66 3.29 -4.76
CA PRO A 56 10.48 2.12 -4.57
C PRO A 56 10.39 1.21 -5.80
N LYS A 57 11.23 0.17 -5.82
CA LYS A 57 11.09 -0.89 -6.84
C LYS A 57 9.75 -1.62 -6.66
N PRO A 58 9.17 -2.16 -7.74
CA PRO A 58 8.02 -3.06 -7.64
C PRO A 58 8.32 -4.21 -6.69
N GLN A 59 7.29 -4.63 -5.96
CA GLN A 59 7.42 -5.67 -4.97
C GLN A 59 7.26 -7.07 -5.57
N TYR A 60 6.44 -7.19 -6.60
CA TYR A 60 6.17 -8.46 -7.28
C TYR A 60 6.52 -8.34 -8.76
N ASP A 61 6.70 -9.47 -9.41
CA ASP A 61 6.69 -9.51 -10.88
C ASP A 61 5.30 -9.14 -11.39
N ALA A 62 5.25 -8.54 -12.57
CA ALA A 62 4.00 -8.09 -13.18
C ALA A 62 3.02 -9.26 -13.38
N MET A 63 1.85 -9.14 -12.76
CA MET A 63 0.75 -10.10 -12.88
C MET A 63 -0.23 -9.68 -13.98
N THR A 64 -0.79 -10.67 -14.68
CA THR A 64 -1.84 -10.43 -15.66
C THR A 64 -3.16 -10.10 -14.97
N ILE A 65 -3.73 -8.94 -15.28
CA ILE A 65 -5.03 -8.51 -14.78
C ILE A 65 -6.11 -8.92 -15.79
N ALA A 66 -7.17 -9.56 -15.30
CA ALA A 66 -8.29 -9.94 -16.15
C ALA A 66 -9.03 -8.69 -16.66
N ASN A 67 -9.33 -8.65 -17.96
CA ASN A 67 -10.03 -7.53 -18.61
C ASN A 67 -11.49 -7.36 -18.16
N LYS A 68 -12.08 -8.37 -17.52
CA LYS A 68 -13.46 -8.36 -17.04
C LYS A 68 -13.47 -8.64 -15.54
N SER A 69 -14.11 -7.76 -14.78
CA SER A 69 -14.38 -7.99 -13.37
C SER A 69 -15.65 -8.81 -13.18
N ASP A 70 -15.69 -9.60 -12.11
CA ASP A 70 -16.87 -10.37 -11.70
C ASP A 70 -17.38 -9.83 -10.36
N LYS A 71 -18.31 -8.87 -10.46
CA LYS A 71 -18.87 -8.16 -9.31
C LYS A 71 -19.66 -9.10 -8.39
N ASP A 72 -20.40 -10.05 -8.97
CA ASP A 72 -21.26 -10.93 -8.20
C ASP A 72 -20.44 -11.97 -7.46
N ARG A 73 -19.43 -12.56 -8.11
CA ARG A 73 -18.47 -13.41 -7.41
C ARG A 73 -17.77 -12.66 -6.28
N PHE A 74 -17.35 -11.42 -6.51
CA PHE A 74 -16.69 -10.60 -5.48
C PHE A 74 -17.57 -10.39 -4.24
N ARG A 75 -18.88 -10.11 -4.43
CA ARG A 75 -19.84 -9.92 -3.34
C ARG A 75 -20.07 -11.18 -2.48
N HIS A 76 -19.96 -12.35 -3.09
CA HIS A 76 -20.17 -13.63 -2.41
C HIS A 76 -18.87 -14.27 -1.90
N LEU A 77 -17.72 -13.55 -1.98
CA LEU A 77 -16.49 -14.04 -1.39
C LEU A 77 -16.66 -14.20 0.13
N PRO A 78 -16.33 -15.36 0.70
CA PRO A 78 -16.44 -15.57 2.14
C PRO A 78 -15.51 -14.59 2.87
N HIS A 79 -15.99 -14.02 3.97
CA HIS A 79 -15.16 -13.18 4.82
C HIS A 79 -13.98 -14.03 5.35
N LYS A 80 -12.78 -13.75 4.85
CA LYS A 80 -11.54 -14.25 5.45
C LYS A 80 -11.06 -13.27 6.51
N PRO A 81 -10.68 -13.72 7.72
CA PRO A 81 -10.14 -12.83 8.74
C PRO A 81 -8.89 -12.12 8.21
N SER A 82 -8.82 -10.80 8.44
CA SER A 82 -7.78 -9.89 7.92
C SER A 82 -6.37 -10.16 8.47
N SER A 83 -6.20 -11.09 9.40
CA SER A 83 -4.94 -11.39 10.08
C SER A 83 -3.84 -11.95 9.17
N ASN A 84 -4.20 -12.49 7.99
CA ASN A 84 -3.22 -12.97 7.00
C ASN A 84 -2.91 -11.93 5.90
N PHE A 85 -3.66 -10.84 5.82
CA PHE A 85 -3.51 -9.83 4.76
C PHE A 85 -2.31 -8.91 5.03
N PHE A 86 -2.06 -8.56 6.29
CA PHE A 86 -0.95 -7.69 6.70
C PHE A 86 0.38 -8.41 6.93
N LYS A 87 0.39 -9.75 6.89
CA LYS A 87 1.60 -10.56 7.12
C LYS A 87 2.45 -10.71 5.85
N ASN A 88 1.80 -10.64 4.69
CA ASN A 88 2.51 -10.58 3.43
C ASN A 88 2.86 -9.13 3.18
N LYS A 89 4.16 -8.90 2.98
CA LYS A 89 4.91 -7.65 3.00
C LYS A 89 4.44 -6.57 2.01
N ALA A 90 3.22 -6.62 1.47
CA ALA A 90 2.65 -5.58 0.62
C ALA A 90 2.74 -4.24 1.36
N MET A 91 3.63 -3.36 0.90
CA MET A 91 3.41 -1.94 1.15
C MET A 91 2.12 -1.62 0.39
N PHE A 92 1.03 -1.40 1.14
CA PHE A 92 -0.16 -0.78 0.57
C PHE A 92 0.16 0.65 0.16
#